data_AF-A0A7X8DMW3-F1
#
_entry.id   AF-A0A7X8DMW3-F1
#
_cell.length_a   1.000
_cell.length_b   1.000
_cell.length_c   1.000
_cell.angle_alpha   90.00
_cell.angle_beta   90.00
_cell.angle_gamma   90.00
#
_symmetry.space_group_name_H-M   'P 1'
#
loop_
_entity.id
_entity.type
_entity.pdbx_description
1 polymer ?
#
loop_
_entity_poly.entity_id
_entity_poly.type
_entity_poly.pdbx_seq_one_letter_code
_entity_poly.pdbx_strand_id
1 'polypeptide(L)'
;MDTLIKKITNIALIAIGLLAAASSITYLLVKANVAMNLSFYILYAMLAAVIIVLLSFTIFRIFTDKAQIIKTAILLVAFAAVIIIGYIIAPSELSEIATRLEVSTFVFKWVGTAINVVYIIFLGVIAAFIGSLIYIKLKK
;
A
#
# COMPACT_ATOMS: atom_id res chain seq x y z
N MET A 1 -17.25 -3.77 20.37
CA MET A 1 -16.80 -3.39 19.02
C MET A 1 -15.28 -3.58 18.90
N ASP A 2 -14.50 -3.03 19.84
CA ASP A 2 -13.03 -3.19 19.88
C ASP A 2 -12.55 -4.65 19.93
N THR A 3 -13.28 -5.53 20.60
CA THR A 3 -12.98 -6.97 20.67
C THR A 3 -13.14 -7.69 19.34
N LEU A 4 -14.09 -7.29 18.50
CA LEU A 4 -14.30 -7.88 17.16
C LEU A 4 -13.21 -7.39 16.19
N ILE A 5 -12.93 -6.09 16.20
CA ILE A 5 -11.87 -5.46 15.42
C ILE A 5 -10.52 -6.12 15.73
N LYS A 6 -10.19 -6.23 17.02
CA LYS A 6 -8.94 -6.86 17.47
C LYS A 6 -8.83 -8.33 17.04
N LYS A 7 -9.93 -9.10 17.08
CA LYS A 7 -9.96 -10.48 16.57
C LYS A 7 -9.72 -10.54 15.06
N ILE A 8 -10.39 -9.71 14.28
CA ILE A 8 -10.23 -9.67 12.81
C ILE A 8 -8.79 -9.27 12.44
N THR A 9 -8.23 -8.25 13.10
CA THR A 9 -6.85 -7.81 12.88
C THR A 9 -5.85 -8.91 13.22
N ASN A 10 -6.02 -9.61 14.34
CA ASN A 10 -5.13 -10.72 14.71
C ASN A 10 -5.17 -11.86 13.69
N ILE A 11 -6.36 -12.24 13.23
CA ILE A 11 -6.52 -13.27 12.20
C ILE A 11 -5.85 -12.84 10.90
N ALA A 12 -6.02 -11.59 10.48
CA ALA A 12 -5.38 -11.04 9.29
C ALA A 12 -3.85 -11.05 9.42
N LEU A 13 -3.31 -10.66 10.58
CA LEU A 13 -1.87 -10.69 10.83
C LEU A 13 -1.30 -12.10 10.78
N ILE A 14 -2.00 -13.08 11.35
CA ILE A 14 -1.60 -14.49 11.28
C ILE A 14 -1.62 -14.98 9.83
N ALA A 15 -2.68 -14.66 9.07
CA ALA A 15 -2.80 -15.05 7.67
C ALA A 15 -1.67 -14.43 6.81
N ILE A 16 -1.38 -13.14 6.98
CA ILE A 16 -0.28 -12.45 6.30
C ILE A 16 1.07 -13.05 6.70
N GLY A 17 1.27 -13.34 8.00
CA GLY A 17 2.49 -13.99 8.48
C GLY A 17 2.71 -15.38 7.87
N LEU A 18 1.65 -16.18 7.76
CA LEU A 18 1.70 -17.49 7.11
C LEU A 18 2.01 -17.38 5.61
N LEU A 19 1.42 -16.41 4.91
CA LEU A 19 1.72 -16.15 3.50
C LEU A 19 3.18 -15.69 3.30
N ALA A 20 3.70 -14.83 4.19
CA ALA A 20 5.10 -14.42 4.15
C ALA A 20 6.06 -15.58 4.40
N ALA A 21 5.74 -16.45 5.37
CA ALA A 21 6.50 -17.67 5.64
C ALA A 21 6.45 -18.63 4.45
N ALA A 22 5.28 -18.84 3.85
CA ALA A 22 5.10 -19.66 2.66
C ALA A 22 5.93 -19.12 1.49
N SER A 23 5.91 -17.80 1.23
CA SER A 23 6.74 -17.16 0.20
C SER A 23 8.24 -17.41 0.43
N SER A 24 8.69 -17.29 1.68
CA SER A 24 10.09 -17.53 2.07
C SER A 24 10.50 -18.99 1.86
N ILE A 25 9.65 -19.95 2.22
CA ILE A 25 9.89 -21.39 2.01
C ILE A 25 9.92 -21.72 0.51
N THR A 26 9.02 -21.10 -0.27
CA THR A 26 8.98 -21.30 -1.73
C THR A 26 10.28 -20.85 -2.38
N TYR A 27 10.83 -19.71 -1.93
CA TYR A 27 12.10 -19.19 -2.41
C TYR A 27 13.28 -20.14 -2.15
N LEU A 28 13.24 -20.90 -1.05
CA LEU A 28 14.30 -21.83 -0.67
C LEU A 28 14.20 -23.19 -1.37
N LEU A 29 12.99 -23.64 -1.73
CA LEU A 29 12.74 -25.01 -2.18
C LEU A 29 12.45 -25.15 -3.69
N VAL A 30 12.21 -24.04 -4.40
CA VAL A 30 11.80 -24.05 -5.81
C VAL A 30 12.86 -23.37 -6.69
N LYS A 31 12.98 -23.80 -7.95
CA LYS A 31 13.88 -23.17 -8.93
C LYS A 31 13.62 -21.65 -9.00
N ALA A 32 14.70 -20.87 -9.02
CA ALA A 32 14.67 -19.41 -8.86
C ALA A 32 13.61 -18.67 -9.71
N ASN A 33 13.50 -18.97 -11.01
CA ASN A 33 12.51 -18.31 -11.88
C ASN A 33 11.05 -18.62 -11.51
N VAL A 34 10.76 -19.85 -11.08
CA VAL A 34 9.40 -20.26 -10.67
C VAL A 34 9.10 -19.72 -9.27
N ALA A 35 10.10 -19.76 -8.37
CA ALA A 35 9.98 -19.24 -7.03
C ALA A 35 9.69 -17.74 -7.02
N MET A 36 10.38 -16.96 -7.85
CA MET A 36 10.18 -15.52 -7.95
C MET A 36 8.76 -15.17 -8.40
N ASN A 37 8.22 -15.84 -9.42
CA ASN A 37 6.85 -15.64 -9.86
C ASN A 37 5.83 -16.02 -8.78
N LEU A 38 6.02 -17.15 -8.10
CA LEU A 38 5.10 -17.58 -7.04
C LEU A 38 5.11 -16.60 -5.85
N SER A 39 6.29 -16.11 -5.47
CA SER A 39 6.43 -15.08 -4.43
C SER A 39 5.74 -13.77 -4.80
N PHE A 40 5.76 -13.37 -6.08
CA PHE A 40 4.99 -12.20 -6.54
C PHE A 40 3.47 -12.44 -6.44
N TYR A 41 2.97 -13.62 -6.80
CA TYR A 41 1.54 -13.92 -6.62
C TYR A 41 1.12 -13.91 -5.14
N ILE A 42 1.95 -14.47 -4.26
CA ILE A 42 1.69 -14.44 -2.81
C ILE A 42 1.71 -12.99 -2.30
N LEU A 43 2.66 -12.16 -2.76
CA LEU A 43 2.72 -10.74 -2.43
C LEU A 43 1.45 -10.00 -2.87
N TYR A 44 0.97 -10.24 -4.10
CA TYR A 44 -0.26 -9.62 -4.58
C TYR A 44 -1.49 -10.07 -3.77
N ALA A 45 -1.55 -11.34 -3.37
CA ALA A 45 -2.61 -11.84 -2.49
C ALA A 45 -2.59 -11.18 -1.10
N MET A 46 -1.40 -11.01 -0.51
CA MET A 46 -1.23 -10.30 0.76
C MET A 46 -1.68 -8.85 0.64
N LEU A 47 -1.29 -8.16 -0.43
CA LEU A 47 -1.68 -6.77 -0.68
C LEU A 47 -3.21 -6.64 -0.79
N ALA A 48 -3.85 -7.52 -1.57
CA ALA A 48 -5.30 -7.54 -1.72
C ALA A 48 -6.02 -7.76 -0.38
N ALA A 49 -5.54 -8.71 0.44
CA ALA A 49 -6.11 -8.97 1.75
C ALA A 49 -6.01 -7.76 2.68
N VAL A 50 -4.86 -7.07 2.70
CA VAL A 50 -4.67 -5.84 3.48
C VAL A 50 -5.64 -4.74 3.02
N ILE A 51 -5.75 -4.52 1.71
CA ILE A 51 -6.65 -3.51 1.14
C ILE A 51 -8.10 -3.81 1.55
N ILE A 52 -8.56 -5.05 1.45
CA ILE A 52 -9.93 -5.44 1.81
C ILE A 52 -10.22 -5.16 3.28
N VAL A 53 -9.29 -5.52 4.18
CA VAL A 53 -9.44 -5.29 5.62
C VAL A 53 -9.49 -3.79 5.95
N LEU A 54 -8.58 -3.01 5.35
CA LEU A 54 -8.53 -1.55 5.56
C LEU A 54 -9.79 -0.85 5.02
N LEU A 55 -10.27 -1.25 3.85
CA LEU A 55 -11.52 -0.73 3.27
C LEU A 55 -12.71 -1.08 4.16
N SER A 56 -12.80 -2.33 4.63
CA SER A 56 -13.88 -2.79 5.51
C SER A 56 -13.94 -1.95 6.79
N PHE A 57 -12.80 -1.72 7.44
CA PHE A 57 -12.74 -0.85 8.62
C PHE A 57 -13.10 0.60 8.29
N THR A 58 -12.59 1.13 7.17
CA THR A 58 -12.85 2.51 6.77
C THR A 58 -14.34 2.74 6.51
N ILE A 59 -14.98 1.86 5.74
CA ILE A 59 -16.40 1.91 5.41
C ILE A 59 -17.24 1.82 6.69
N PHE A 60 -16.99 0.83 7.53
CA PHE A 60 -17.73 0.66 8.78
C PHE A 60 -17.66 1.90 9.67
N ARG A 61 -16.48 2.52 9.75
CA ARG A 61 -16.24 3.68 10.62
C ARG A 61 -16.85 4.98 10.06
N ILE A 62 -16.91 5.15 8.73
CA ILE A 62 -17.64 6.25 8.06
C ILE A 62 -19.12 6.23 8.42
N PHE A 63 -19.76 5.05 8.45
CA PHE A 63 -21.19 4.94 8.76
C PHE A 63 -21.52 5.07 10.26
N THR A 64 -20.54 4.83 11.13
CA THR A 64 -20.76 4.84 12.59
C THR A 64 -20.51 6.22 13.20
N ASP A 65 -19.59 7.03 12.64
CA ASP A 65 -19.22 8.34 13.20
C ASP A 65 -19.22 9.44 12.13
N LYS A 66 -20.20 10.36 12.23
CA LYS A 66 -20.34 11.50 11.30
C LYS A 66 -19.16 12.47 11.36
N ALA A 67 -18.50 12.63 12.51
CA ALA A 67 -17.32 13.49 12.63
C ALA A 67 -16.11 12.89 11.90
N GLN A 68 -16.13 11.58 11.67
CA GLN A 68 -15.09 10.88 10.95
C GLN A 68 -15.18 11.01 9.43
N ILE A 69 -16.38 11.25 8.90
CA ILE A 69 -16.59 11.47 7.46
C ILE A 69 -15.73 12.63 6.96
N ILE A 70 -15.72 13.75 7.70
CA ILE A 70 -14.93 14.95 7.34
C ILE A 70 -13.43 14.62 7.33
N LYS A 71 -12.93 13.92 8.36
CA LYS A 71 -11.52 13.53 8.45
C LYS A 71 -11.13 12.61 7.29
N THR A 72 -11.97 11.64 6.96
CA THR A 72 -11.73 10.74 5.82
C THR A 72 -11.78 11.49 4.50
N ALA A 73 -12.71 12.44 4.32
CA ALA A 73 -12.78 13.27 3.11
C ALA A 73 -11.51 14.12 2.92
N ILE A 74 -11.00 14.74 3.98
CA ILE A 74 -9.73 15.49 3.94
C ILE A 74 -8.57 14.57 3.54
N LEU A 75 -8.51 13.37 4.11
CA LEU A 75 -7.49 12.36 3.78
C LEU A 75 -7.58 11.91 2.32
N LEU A 76 -8.79 11.72 1.79
CA LEU A 76 -9.00 11.36 0.38
C LEU A 76 -8.57 12.47 -0.56
N VAL A 77 -8.86 13.73 -0.22
CA VAL A 77 -8.42 14.90 -1.01
C VAL A 77 -6.89 15.02 -0.97
N ALA A 78 -6.27 14.86 0.20
CA ALA A 78 -4.82 14.86 0.33
C ALA A 78 -4.18 13.72 -0.47
N PHE A 79 -4.77 12.51 -0.44
CA PHE A 79 -4.31 11.37 -1.22
C PHE A 79 -4.47 11.61 -2.73
N ALA A 80 -5.58 12.22 -3.18
CA ALA A 80 -5.77 12.61 -4.57
C ALA A 80 -4.72 13.62 -5.03
N ALA A 81 -4.37 14.60 -4.18
CA ALA A 81 -3.29 15.54 -4.47
C ALA A 81 -1.93 14.82 -4.64
N VAL A 82 -1.62 13.82 -3.80
CA VAL A 82 -0.41 13.01 -3.96
C VAL A 82 -0.42 12.23 -5.28
N ILE A 83 -1.56 11.66 -5.69
CA ILE A 83 -1.68 11.00 -6.99
C ILE A 83 -1.40 11.97 -8.14
N ILE A 84 -1.98 13.18 -8.09
CA ILE A 84 -1.77 14.20 -9.12
C ILE A 84 -0.29 14.58 -9.20
N ILE A 85 0.36 14.82 -8.06
CA ILE A 85 1.80 15.11 -8.01
C ILE A 85 2.58 13.94 -8.62
N GLY A 86 2.32 12.71 -8.16
CA GLY A 86 2.97 11.50 -8.67
C GLY A 86 2.81 11.30 -10.18
N TYR A 87 1.66 11.68 -10.73
CA TYR A 87 1.37 11.62 -12.16
C TYR A 87 2.14 12.68 -12.95
N ILE A 88 2.23 13.91 -12.42
CA ILE A 88 3.00 14.99 -13.04
C ILE A 88 4.48 14.60 -13.16
N ILE A 89 5.06 14.04 -12.09
CA ILE A 89 6.49 13.63 -12.08
C ILE A 89 6.75 12.28 -12.73
N ALA A 90 5.73 11.50 -13.10
CA ALA A 90 5.93 10.23 -13.78
C ALA A 90 6.58 10.42 -15.16
N PRO A 91 7.46 9.51 -15.60
CA PRO A 91 8.04 9.60 -16.94
C PRO A 91 6.96 9.42 -18.02
N SER A 92 6.99 10.27 -19.04
CA SER A 92 6.10 10.20 -20.21
C SER A 92 6.70 9.42 -21.38
N GLU A 93 8.01 9.23 -21.39
CA GLU A 93 8.72 8.50 -22.44
C GLU A 93 8.91 7.05 -22.02
N LEU A 94 8.59 6.12 -22.92
CA LEU A 94 8.75 4.70 -22.67
C LEU A 94 10.24 4.35 -22.47
N SER A 95 10.52 3.56 -21.44
CA SER A 95 11.85 2.97 -21.31
C SER A 95 12.06 1.91 -22.40
N GLU A 96 13.32 1.62 -22.72
CA GLU A 96 13.67 0.59 -23.71
C GLU A 96 13.01 -0.77 -23.40
N ILE A 97 12.90 -1.10 -22.12
CA ILE A 97 12.23 -2.31 -21.63
C ILE A 97 10.72 -2.26 -21.90
N ALA A 98 10.08 -1.11 -21.66
CA ALA A 98 8.64 -0.94 -21.89
C ALA A 98 8.29 -0.98 -23.38
N THR A 99 9.16 -0.45 -24.23
CA THR A 99 9.02 -0.55 -25.70
C THR A 99 9.13 -1.99 -26.17
N ARG A 100 10.08 -2.77 -25.64
CA ARG A 100 10.24 -4.21 -25.95
C ARG A 100 9.06 -5.07 -25.46
N LEU A 101 8.34 -4.61 -24.45
CA LEU A 101 7.15 -5.26 -23.90
C LEU A 101 5.83 -4.76 -24.51
N GLU A 102 5.89 -3.89 -25.53
CA GLU A 102 4.72 -3.31 -26.20
C GLU A 102 3.73 -2.63 -25.23
N VAL A 103 4.25 -2.07 -24.14
CA VAL A 103 3.42 -1.38 -23.15
C VAL A 103 2.97 -0.03 -23.72
N SER A 104 1.67 0.26 -23.65
CA SER A 104 1.17 1.56 -24.10
C SER A 104 1.70 2.70 -23.23
N THR A 105 1.97 3.86 -23.84
CA THR A 105 2.44 5.07 -23.13
C THR A 105 1.50 5.46 -21.98
N PHE A 106 0.20 5.24 -22.16
CA PHE A 106 -0.81 5.45 -21.12
C PHE A 106 -0.56 4.55 -19.90
N VAL A 107 -0.41 3.24 -20.10
CA VAL A 107 -0.15 2.29 -19.01
C VAL A 107 1.19 2.59 -18.33
N PHE A 108 2.22 2.89 -19.12
CA PHE A 108 3.55 3.23 -18.59
C PHE A 108 3.52 4.45 -17.67
N LYS A 109 2.79 5.51 -18.06
CA LYS A 109 2.62 6.72 -17.24
C LYS A 109 1.96 6.40 -15.88
N TRP A 110 0.96 5.52 -15.87
CA TRP A 110 0.30 5.09 -14.63
C TRP A 110 1.17 4.19 -13.76
N VAL A 111 2.02 3.34 -14.34
CA VAL A 111 3.02 2.58 -13.58
C VAL A 111 4.03 3.51 -12.91
N GLY A 112 4.56 4.49 -13.64
CA GLY A 112 5.44 5.52 -13.08
C GLY A 112 4.75 6.33 -11.97
N THR A 113 3.47 6.66 -12.16
CA THR A 113 2.64 7.35 -11.15
C THR A 113 2.53 6.53 -9.87
N ALA A 114 2.23 5.24 -9.99
CA ALA A 114 2.09 4.34 -8.83
C ALA A 114 3.40 4.26 -8.04
N ILE A 115 4.54 4.11 -8.73
CA ILE A 115 5.88 4.08 -8.12
C ILE A 115 6.13 5.38 -7.34
N ASN A 116 5.88 6.54 -7.96
CA ASN A 116 6.06 7.83 -7.34
C ASN A 116 5.16 8.03 -6.11
N VAL A 117 3.89 7.66 -6.21
CA VAL A 117 2.94 7.73 -5.08
C VAL A 117 3.40 6.87 -3.91
N VAL A 118 3.89 5.66 -4.17
CA VAL A 118 4.45 4.78 -3.13
C VAL A 118 5.62 5.44 -2.43
N TYR A 119 6.59 6.01 -3.17
CA TYR A 119 7.73 6.69 -2.57
C TYR A 119 7.33 7.92 -1.75
N ILE A 120 6.43 8.76 -2.27
CA ILE A 120 5.95 9.96 -1.57
C ILE A 120 5.27 9.56 -0.27
N ILE A 121 4.39 8.56 -0.29
CA ILE A 121 3.69 8.09 0.91
C ILE A 121 4.68 7.47 1.89
N PHE A 122 5.62 6.65 1.42
CA PHE A 122 6.63 6.04 2.27
C PHE A 122 7.46 7.09 3.02
N LEU A 123 7.98 8.09 2.31
CA LEU A 123 8.72 9.20 2.94
C LEU A 123 7.81 10.04 3.85
N GLY A 124 6.55 10.26 3.46
CA GLY A 124 5.56 10.95 4.29
C GLY A 124 5.29 10.22 5.61
N VAL A 125 5.22 8.88 5.60
CA VAL A 125 5.07 8.04 6.80
C VAL A 125 6.30 8.16 7.70
N ILE A 126 7.51 8.12 7.14
CA ILE A 126 8.75 8.33 7.90
C ILE A 126 8.76 9.73 8.54
N ALA A 127 8.44 10.76 7.77
CA ALA A 127 8.39 12.13 8.26
C ALA A 127 7.34 12.30 9.38
N ALA A 128 6.15 11.72 9.21
CA ALA A 128 5.11 11.73 10.24
C ALA A 128 5.55 10.99 11.51
N PHE A 129 6.24 9.86 11.37
CA PHE A 129 6.79 9.11 12.50
C PHE A 129 7.83 9.95 13.27
N ILE A 130 8.82 10.52 12.58
CA ILE A 130 9.83 11.39 13.20
C ILE A 130 9.17 12.62 13.85
N GLY A 131 8.25 13.28 13.16
CA GLY A 131 7.50 14.41 13.68
C GLY A 131 6.73 14.06 14.96
N SER A 132 6.13 12.87 15.03
CA SER A 132 5.45 12.40 16.25
C SER A 132 6.41 12.21 17.42
N LEU A 133 7.62 11.68 17.19
CA LEU A 133 8.63 11.51 18.24
C LEU A 133 9.13 12.86 18.77
N ILE A 134 9.34 13.84 17.88
CA ILE A 134 9.75 15.20 18.25
C ILE A 134 8.64 15.88 19.07
N TYR A 135 7.38 15.81 18.60
CA TYR A 135 6.25 16.39 19.32
C TYR A 135 6.11 15.82 20.75
N ILE A 136 6.24 14.50 20.90
CA ILE A 136 6.18 13.85 22.23
C ILE A 136 7.32 14.31 23.13
N LYS A 137 8.53 14.51 22.59
CA LYS A 137 9.68 15.03 23.35
C LYS A 137 9.51 16.49 23.76
N LEU A 138 8.90 17.33 22.93
CA LEU A 138 8.67 18.76 23.22
C LEU A 138 7.51 19.00 24.20
N LYS A 139 6.59 18.04 24.31
CA LYS A 139 5.44 18.11 25.21
C LYS A 139 5.72 17.56 26.63
N LYS A 140 6.85 16.86 26.80
CA LYS A 140 7.40 16.52 28.12
C LYS A 140 8.25 17.67 28.63
#